data_AF-A0A0F2JIR7-F1
#
_entry.id   AF-A0A0F2JIR7-F1
#
_cell.length_a   1.000
_cell.length_b   1.000
_cell.length_c   1.000
_cell.angle_alpha   90.00
_cell.angle_beta   90.00
_cell.angle_gamma   90.00
#
_symmetry.space_group_name_H-M   'P 1'
#
loop_
_entity.id
_entity.type
_entity.pdbx_description
1 polymer ?
#
loop_
_entity_poly.entity_id
_entity_poly.type
_entity_poly.pdbx_seq_one_letter_code
_entity_poly.pdbx_strand_id
1 'polypeptide(L)'
;MSVTLVKEKYSSKVGEVVLGATAEQGGTRTSTITVGGDSALPFLHFEGEMKNRPVIAMEVTDIVPTWNDLIKNQIGDVINDPAAWAKKMRGRFWR
;
A
#
# COMPACT_ATOMS: atom_id res chain seq x y z
N MET A 1 8.77 17.96 38.65
CA MET A 1 9.69 17.90 37.49
C MET A 1 8.85 17.86 36.23
N SER A 2 9.04 18.80 35.31
CA SER A 2 8.37 18.79 33.99
C SER A 2 9.16 17.93 33.01
N VAL A 3 8.46 17.18 32.17
CA VAL A 3 9.07 16.37 31.10
C VAL A 3 8.91 17.12 29.78
N THR A 4 10.02 17.42 29.12
CA THR A 4 10.03 18.03 27.78
C THR A 4 10.22 16.96 26.72
N LEU A 5 9.40 17.01 25.66
CA LEU A 5 9.52 16.09 24.53
C LEU A 5 10.70 16.50 23.65
N VAL A 6 11.64 15.58 23.44
CA VAL A 6 12.73 15.79 22.46
C VAL A 6 12.14 15.64 21.06
N LYS A 7 12.42 16.61 20.19
CA LYS A 7 11.99 16.61 18.80
C LYS A 7 13.19 16.88 17.90
N GLU A 8 13.41 16.00 16.94
CA GLU A 8 14.42 16.22 15.91
C GLU A 8 13.88 17.08 14.76
N LYS A 9 14.76 17.86 14.12
CA LYS A 9 14.43 18.66 12.94
C LYS A 9 15.10 18.07 11.71
N TYR A 10 14.31 17.41 10.87
CA TYR A 10 14.78 16.86 9.61
C TYR A 10 14.78 17.95 8.52
N SER A 11 15.86 18.03 7.74
CA SER A 11 16.05 19.06 6.71
C SER A 11 15.27 18.80 5.42
N SER A 12 14.82 17.56 5.21
CA SER A 12 14.11 17.12 4.01
C SER A 12 13.08 16.04 4.35
N LYS A 13 12.25 15.69 3.36
CA LYS A 13 11.24 14.64 3.44
C LYS A 13 11.42 13.62 2.31
N VAL A 14 10.83 12.44 2.47
CA VAL A 14 10.75 11.42 1.42
C VAL A 14 9.92 11.95 0.24
N GLY A 15 10.31 11.61 -0.99
CA GLY A 15 9.53 11.95 -2.18
C GLY A 15 8.12 11.35 -2.16
N GLU A 16 7.16 12.05 -2.77
CA GLU A 16 5.80 11.57 -2.91
C GLU A 16 5.63 10.92 -4.29
N VAL A 17 5.04 9.71 -4.32
CA VAL A 17 4.78 8.97 -5.55
C VAL A 17 3.29 8.69 -5.66
N VAL A 18 2.70 9.07 -6.79
CA VAL A 18 1.29 8.79 -7.12
C VAL A 18 1.20 7.55 -8.00
N LEU A 19 0.41 6.57 -7.56
CA LEU A 19 0.15 5.33 -8.25
C LEU A 19 -1.27 5.33 -8.84
N GLY A 20 -1.36 5.09 -10.15
CA GLY A 20 -2.61 5.06 -10.90
C GLY A 20 -3.03 6.42 -11.47
N ALA A 21 -4.00 6.40 -12.37
CA ALA A 21 -4.60 7.59 -12.98
C ALA A 21 -6.11 7.36 -13.21
N THR A 22 -6.93 8.34 -12.84
CA THR A 22 -8.38 8.32 -13.08
C THR A 22 -8.73 8.70 -14.52
N ALA A 23 -10.00 8.55 -14.91
CA ALA A 23 -10.48 8.94 -16.24
C ALA A 23 -10.18 10.42 -16.58
N GLU A 24 -10.31 11.31 -15.61
CA GLU A 24 -9.99 12.75 -15.73
C GLU A 24 -8.50 12.99 -15.99
N GLN A 25 -7.64 12.08 -15.55
CA GLN A 25 -6.19 12.10 -15.72
C GLN A 25 -5.74 11.26 -16.93
N GLY A 26 -6.67 10.79 -17.78
CA GLY A 26 -6.40 9.97 -18.96
C GLY A 26 -6.17 8.47 -18.66
N GLY A 27 -6.47 8.01 -17.45
CA GLY A 27 -6.34 6.61 -17.04
C GLY A 27 -7.66 5.86 -16.94
N THR A 28 -7.60 4.61 -16.47
CA THR A 28 -8.77 3.72 -16.31
C THR A 28 -9.03 3.31 -14.86
N ARG A 29 -8.26 3.81 -13.90
CA ARG A 29 -8.40 3.45 -12.48
C ARG A 29 -9.55 4.24 -11.87
N THR A 30 -10.20 3.66 -10.88
CA THR A 30 -11.29 4.31 -10.11
C THR A 30 -10.75 5.34 -9.11
N SER A 31 -9.50 5.17 -8.67
CA SER A 31 -8.86 6.02 -7.67
C SER A 31 -7.33 5.96 -7.82
N THR A 32 -6.64 6.91 -7.22
CA THR A 32 -5.17 6.95 -7.09
C THR A 32 -4.75 6.63 -5.66
N ILE A 33 -3.50 6.20 -5.48
CA ILE A 33 -2.87 5.99 -4.18
C ILE A 33 -1.58 6.79 -4.16
N THR A 34 -1.38 7.65 -3.16
CA THR A 34 -0.13 8.37 -2.97
C THR A 34 0.64 7.75 -1.80
N VAL A 35 1.95 7.56 -1.97
CA VAL A 35 2.86 7.03 -0.94
C VAL A 35 4.06 7.95 -0.74
N GLY A 36 4.70 7.86 0.43
CA GLY A 36 5.83 8.71 0.81
C GLY A 36 5.41 10.09 1.31
N GLY A 37 6.30 11.08 1.24
CA GLY A 37 6.07 12.40 1.82
C GLY A 37 6.42 12.52 3.31
N ASP A 38 6.95 11.46 3.91
CA ASP A 38 7.26 11.40 5.33
C ASP A 38 8.44 12.33 5.70
N SER A 39 8.26 13.13 6.74
CA SER A 39 9.23 14.15 7.18
C SER A 39 9.88 13.85 8.53
N ALA A 40 9.73 12.64 9.04
CA ALA A 40 10.30 12.16 10.29
C ALA A 40 10.50 10.64 10.25
N LEU A 41 11.04 10.07 11.33
CA LEU A 41 11.16 8.62 11.48
C LEU A 41 9.78 7.93 11.50
N PRO A 42 9.71 6.64 11.14
CA PRO A 42 8.45 5.91 11.01
C PRO A 42 7.56 6.04 12.25
N PHE A 43 6.35 6.57 12.05
CA PHE A 43 5.27 6.75 13.03
C PHE A 43 5.54 7.75 14.18
N LEU A 44 6.61 8.56 14.10
CA LEU A 44 6.87 9.66 15.05
C LEU A 44 6.12 10.95 14.70
N HIS A 45 4.78 10.91 14.76
CA HIS A 45 3.89 12.03 14.37
C HIS A 45 4.07 13.32 15.19
N PHE A 46 4.74 13.26 16.35
CA PHE A 46 4.95 14.42 17.20
C PHE A 46 6.06 15.36 16.70
N GLU A 47 6.93 14.87 15.80
CA GLU A 47 8.10 15.58 15.27
C GLU A 47 8.15 15.67 13.74
N GLY A 48 7.16 15.13 13.04
CA GLY A 48 7.01 15.33 11.60
C GLY A 48 5.67 14.85 11.05
N GLU A 49 5.45 15.13 9.76
CA GLU A 49 4.24 14.76 9.04
C GLU A 49 4.43 13.43 8.30
N MET A 50 3.41 12.57 8.35
CA MET A 50 3.28 11.34 7.56
C MET A 50 1.86 11.32 7.00
N LYS A 51 1.67 11.99 5.86
CA LYS A 51 0.33 12.18 5.26
C LYS A 51 -0.22 10.92 4.64
N ASN A 52 0.66 10.09 4.10
CA ASN A 52 0.31 8.89 3.36
C ASN A 52 0.58 7.66 4.23
N ARG A 53 -0.48 6.95 4.62
CA ARG A 53 -0.32 5.69 5.35
C ARG A 53 0.37 4.63 4.48
N PRO A 54 1.14 3.70 5.08
CA PRO A 54 1.62 2.52 4.36
C PRO A 54 0.46 1.75 3.73
N VAL A 55 0.68 1.25 2.52
CA VAL A 55 -0.30 0.46 1.75
C VAL A 55 0.25 -0.92 1.47
N ILE A 56 -0.64 -1.91 1.39
CA ILE A 56 -0.28 -3.31 1.12
C ILE A 56 -0.92 -3.71 -0.21
N ALA A 57 -0.11 -4.28 -1.10
CA ALA A 57 -0.56 -4.93 -2.31
C ALA A 57 -0.40 -6.45 -2.17
N MET A 58 -1.34 -7.19 -2.75
CA MET A 58 -1.28 -8.65 -2.81
C MET A 58 -0.72 -9.08 -4.15
N GLU A 59 0.17 -10.07 -4.14
CA GLU A 59 0.73 -10.65 -5.36
C GLU A 59 -0.33 -11.44 -6.15
N VAL A 60 -0.31 -11.27 -7.47
CA VAL A 60 -1.11 -12.01 -8.44
C VAL A 60 -0.17 -12.36 -9.60
N THR A 61 -0.03 -13.64 -9.89
CA THR A 61 0.81 -14.14 -10.99
C THR A 61 -0.04 -14.48 -12.20
N ASP A 62 0.57 -14.45 -13.38
CA ASP A 62 -0.04 -14.81 -14.66
C ASP A 62 -0.14 -16.33 -14.88
N ILE A 63 0.75 -17.09 -14.23
CA ILE A 63 0.73 -18.55 -14.16
C ILE A 63 0.42 -19.04 -12.74
N VAL A 64 -0.09 -20.26 -12.61
CA VAL A 64 -0.29 -20.90 -11.30
C VAL A 64 1.07 -21.11 -10.64
N PRO A 65 1.36 -20.46 -9.50
CA PRO A 65 2.68 -20.51 -8.89
C PRO A 65 2.90 -21.83 -8.14
N THR A 66 4.14 -22.30 -8.15
CA THR A 66 4.60 -23.48 -7.39
C THR A 66 4.82 -23.17 -5.90
N TRP A 67 3.83 -22.53 -5.28
CA TRP A 67 3.82 -22.20 -3.86
C TRP A 67 3.28 -23.35 -3.00
N ASN A 68 3.52 -23.24 -1.69
CA ASN A 68 2.97 -24.15 -0.68
C ASN A 68 1.42 -24.17 -0.74
N ASP A 69 0.83 -25.35 -0.55
CA ASP A 69 -0.62 -25.57 -0.51
C ASP A 69 -1.35 -24.64 0.47
N LEU A 70 -0.74 -24.27 1.60
CA LEU A 70 -1.32 -23.30 2.53
C LEU A 70 -1.64 -21.96 1.87
N ILE A 71 -0.76 -21.46 1.01
CA ILE A 71 -0.96 -20.19 0.29
C ILE A 71 -1.97 -20.39 -0.83
N LYS A 72 -1.82 -21.47 -1.61
CA LYS A 72 -2.74 -21.79 -2.71
C LYS A 72 -4.17 -21.95 -2.22
N ASN A 73 -4.37 -22.54 -1.04
CA ASN A 73 -5.69 -22.71 -0.41
C ASN A 73 -6.34 -21.37 -0.02
N GLN A 74 -5.57 -20.33 0.30
CA GLN A 74 -6.13 -18.99 0.57
C GLN A 74 -6.63 -18.30 -0.70
N ILE A 75 -5.94 -18.55 -1.82
CA ILE A 75 -6.34 -18.05 -3.15
C ILE A 75 -7.54 -18.86 -3.64
N GLY A 76 -7.50 -20.19 -3.50
CA GLY A 76 -8.58 -21.11 -3.82
C GLY A 76 -8.85 -21.23 -5.32
N ASP A 77 -10.13 -21.18 -5.67
CA ASP A 77 -10.71 -21.41 -7.00
C ASP A 77 -10.28 -20.44 -8.10
N VAL A 78 -9.72 -19.28 -7.75
CA VAL A 78 -9.32 -18.25 -8.72
C VAL A 78 -7.84 -18.29 -9.09
N ILE A 79 -7.05 -19.24 -8.56
CA ILE A 79 -5.59 -19.27 -8.74
C ILE A 79 -5.15 -19.38 -10.20
N ASN A 80 -6.01 -19.90 -11.07
CA ASN A 80 -5.79 -20.06 -12.51
C ASN A 80 -6.39 -18.92 -13.37
N ASP A 81 -7.03 -17.92 -12.76
CA ASP A 81 -7.58 -16.74 -13.46
C ASP A 81 -7.02 -15.45 -12.79
N PRO A 82 -5.99 -14.82 -13.36
CA PRO A 82 -5.39 -13.62 -12.80
C PRO A 82 -6.37 -12.46 -12.60
N ALA A 83 -7.37 -12.32 -13.48
CA ALA A 83 -8.35 -11.24 -13.39
C ALA A 83 -9.33 -11.49 -12.23
N ALA A 84 -9.83 -12.72 -12.10
CA ALA A 84 -10.66 -13.12 -10.96
C ALA A 84 -9.88 -13.07 -9.64
N TRP A 85 -8.61 -13.47 -9.64
CA TRP A 85 -7.71 -13.41 -8.49
C TRP A 85 -7.52 -11.96 -8.02
N ALA A 86 -7.15 -11.04 -8.93
CA ALA A 86 -7.01 -9.61 -8.60
C ALA A 86 -8.31 -9.01 -8.03
N LYS A 87 -9.48 -9.43 -8.56
CA LYS A 87 -10.78 -9.00 -8.04
C LYS A 87 -11.05 -9.54 -6.63
N LYS A 88 -10.73 -10.81 -6.36
CA LYS A 88 -10.88 -11.45 -5.04
C LYS A 88 -10.00 -10.77 -3.98
N MET A 89 -8.75 -10.44 -4.32
CA MET A 89 -7.81 -9.80 -3.39
C MET A 89 -8.27 -8.41 -2.94
N ARG A 90 -8.90 -7.64 -3.83
CA ARG A 90 -9.49 -6.34 -3.47
C ARG A 90 -10.71 -6.47 -2.56
N GLY A 91 -11.55 -7.50 -2.74
CA GLY A 91 -12.84 -7.60 -2.05
C GLY A 91 -12.82 -8.37 -0.72
N ARG A 92 -11.95 -9.38 -0.57
CA ARG A 92 -12.02 -10.32 0.57
C ARG A 92 -11.26 -9.87 1.80
N PHE A 93 -10.18 -9.10 1.63
CA PHE A 93 -9.26 -8.76 2.74
C PHE A 93 -9.41 -7.32 3.25
N TRP A 94 -10.11 -6.45 2.51
CA TRP A 94 -10.24 -5.02 2.78
C TRP A 94 -11.65 -4.60 3.26
N ARG A 95 -12.43 -5.55 3.78
CA ARG A 95 -13.65 -5.28 4.57
C ARG A 95 -13.33 -5.25 6.06
#